data_AF-A0A5K3EUJ8-F1
#
_entry.id   AF-A0A5K3EUJ8-F1
#
_cell.length_a   1.000
_cell.length_b   1.000
_cell.length_c   1.000
_cell.angle_alpha   90.00
_cell.angle_beta   90.00
_cell.angle_gamma   90.00
#
_symmetry.space_group_name_H-M   'P 1'
#
loop_
_entity.id
_entity.type
_entity.pdbx_description
1 polymer ?
#
loop_
_entity_poly.entity_id
_entity_poly.type
_entity_poly.pdbx_seq_one_letter_code
_entity_poly.pdbx_strand_id
1 'polypeptide(L)' 'MRPIVRFECRGLEPLTFSPRVGWRVVSSSNSATVFDDVDLGQGEWADYDEAGDQCVEIFDVTSEFCKVASAPHK' A
#
# COMPACT_ATOMS: atom_id res chain seq x y z
N MET A 1 1.82 4.80 -11.44
CA MET A 1 1.82 4.66 -9.96
C MET A 1 1.05 5.80 -9.32
N ARG A 2 0.41 5.58 -8.16
CA ARG A 2 -0.33 6.62 -7.40
C ARG A 2 0.44 6.95 -6.11
N PRO A 3 0.64 8.23 -5.76
CA PRO A 3 1.29 8.58 -4.50
C PRO A 3 0.44 8.19 -3.28
N ILE A 4 1.02 7.48 -2.33
CA ILE A 4 0.35 7.08 -1.06
C ILE A 4 0.86 7.87 0.16
N VAL A 5 2.05 8.48 0.04
CA VAL A 5 2.71 9.23 1.12
C VAL A 5 3.65 10.27 0.53
N ARG A 6 3.94 11.33 1.30
CA ARG A 6 5.00 12.31 1.01
C ARG A 6 5.85 12.52 2.24
N PHE A 7 7.15 12.68 2.03
CA PHE A 7 8.13 12.95 3.08
C PHE A 7 8.70 14.35 2.88
N GLU A 8 8.74 15.15 3.94
CA GLU A 8 9.60 16.33 3.99
C GLU A 8 10.99 15.89 4.44
N CYS A 9 11.95 16.02 3.53
CA CYS A 9 13.29 15.49 3.73
C CYS A 9 14.30 16.62 3.95
N ARG A 10 15.13 16.49 4.98
CA ARG A 10 16.24 17.42 5.29
C ARG A 10 17.54 16.63 5.45
N GLY A 11 18.36 16.59 4.41
CA GLY A 11 19.63 15.87 4.39
C GLY A 11 19.51 14.34 4.28
N LEU A 12 18.31 13.81 4.05
CA LEU A 12 18.05 12.38 3.85
C LEU A 12 17.16 12.18 2.62
N GLU A 13 17.38 11.14 1.82
CA GLU A 13 16.54 10.79 0.68
C GLU A 13 16.11 9.32 0.81
N PRO A 14 14.80 9.01 0.75
CA PRO A 14 14.35 7.63 0.77
C PRO A 14 14.69 6.96 -0.57
N LEU A 15 15.27 5.76 -0.50
CA LEU A 15 15.73 5.02 -1.68
C LEU A 15 14.83 3.83 -2.01
N THR A 16 14.34 3.13 -0.98
CA THR A 16 13.52 1.93 -1.10
C THR A 16 12.42 1.92 -0.07
N PHE A 17 11.30 1.29 -0.40
CA PHE A 17 10.17 1.13 0.50
C PHE A 17 9.85 -0.36 0.63
N SER A 18 9.60 -0.80 1.85
CA SER A 18 9.16 -2.16 2.17
C SER A 18 7.83 -2.03 2.92
N PRO A 19 6.70 -2.49 2.34
CA PRO A 19 5.37 -2.24 2.90
C PRO A 19 5.10 -3.05 4.17
N ARG A 20 5.70 -4.24 4.34
CA ARG A 20 5.60 -5.09 5.54
C ARG A 20 4.14 -5.28 6.01
N VAL A 21 3.93 -5.34 7.33
CA VAL A 21 2.65 -5.59 8.02
C VAL A 21 1.88 -4.32 8.35
N GLY A 22 0.60 -4.48 8.72
CA GLY A 22 -0.23 -3.43 9.31
C GLY A 22 -1.18 -2.74 8.33
N TRP A 23 -1.39 -3.32 7.15
CA TRP A 23 -2.32 -2.77 6.16
C TRP A 23 -3.75 -3.18 6.47
N ARG A 24 -4.68 -2.29 6.15
CA ARG A 24 -6.11 -2.59 6.09
C ARG A 24 -6.54 -2.71 4.64
N VAL A 25 -7.09 -3.86 4.28
CA VAL A 25 -7.66 -4.13 2.97
C VAL A 25 -9.18 -4.23 3.11
N VAL A 26 -9.89 -3.58 2.20
CA VAL A 26 -11.34 -3.72 2.07
C VAL A 26 -11.60 -4.45 0.76
N SER A 27 -12.33 -5.56 0.84
CA SER A 27 -12.72 -6.33 -0.33
C SER A 27 -13.41 -5.45 -1.37
N SER A 28 -13.06 -5.64 -2.63
CA SER A 28 -13.71 -4.97 -3.77
C SER A 28 -15.07 -5.57 -4.11
N SER A 29 -15.45 -6.67 -3.47
CA SER A 29 -16.77 -7.28 -3.60
C SER A 29 -17.83 -6.42 -2.89
N ASN A 30 -19.10 -6.78 -3.08
CA ASN A 30 -20.22 -6.11 -2.40
C ASN A 30 -20.29 -6.41 -0.90
N SER A 31 -19.48 -7.35 -0.38
CA SER A 31 -19.43 -7.65 1.06
C SER A 31 -18.76 -6.52 1.85
N ALA A 32 -17.83 -5.79 1.21
CA ALA A 32 -16.93 -4.86 1.86
C ALA A 32 -16.20 -5.47 3.08
N THR A 33 -15.93 -6.78 3.07
CA THR A 33 -15.17 -7.46 4.13
C THR A 33 -13.85 -6.75 4.38
N VAL A 34 -13.53 -6.53 5.66
CA VAL A 34 -12.32 -5.84 6.08
C VAL A 34 -11.32 -6.87 6.60
N PHE A 35 -10.10 -6.79 6.06
CA PHE A 35 -8.94 -7.54 6.51
C PHE A 35 -7.96 -6.55 7.16
N ASP A 36 -7.72 -6.73 8.46
CA ASP A 36 -6.75 -5.94 9.23
C ASP A 36 -5.40 -6.67 9.33
N ASP A 37 -4.34 -5.94 9.69
CA ASP A 37 -2.98 -6.47 9.90
C ASP A 37 -2.39 -7.24 8.69
N VAL A 38 -2.81 -6.89 7.47
CA VAL A 38 -2.32 -7.52 6.23
C VAL A 38 -0.82 -7.29 6.07
N ASP A 39 -0.09 -8.37 5.75
CA ASP A 39 1.34 -8.38 5.46
C ASP A 39 1.61 -8.38 3.96
N LEU A 40 2.25 -7.33 3.47
CA LEU A 40 2.72 -7.18 2.09
C LEU A 40 4.25 -7.32 2.00
N GLY A 41 4.91 -7.85 3.03
CA GLY A 41 6.37 -7.96 3.12
C GLY A 41 7.02 -8.76 1.99
N GLN A 42 6.29 -9.68 1.36
CA GLN A 42 6.74 -10.45 0.20
C GLN A 42 6.30 -9.85 -1.14
N GLY A 43 5.64 -8.69 -1.12
CA GLY A 43 5.09 -8.07 -2.33
C GLY A 43 3.76 -8.68 -2.80
N GLU A 44 3.21 -9.62 -2.02
CA GLU A 44 1.97 -10.32 -2.31
C GLU A 44 1.21 -10.67 -1.03
N TRP A 45 -0.10 -10.84 -1.18
CA TRP A 45 -1.03 -11.32 -0.16
C TRP A 45 -2.27 -11.89 -0.85
N ALA A 46 -2.82 -12.97 -0.31
CA ALA A 46 -4.08 -13.55 -0.77
C ALA A 46 -4.87 -14.08 0.43
N ASP A 47 -6.19 -14.00 0.33
CA ASP A 47 -7.13 -14.49 1.33
C ASP A 47 -8.49 -14.80 0.67
N TYR A 48 -9.48 -15.18 1.47
CA TYR A 48 -10.82 -15.51 1.00
C TYR A 48 -11.87 -14.64 1.68
N ASP A 49 -12.68 -13.95 0.87
CA ASP A 49 -13.82 -13.18 1.33
C ASP A 49 -15.04 -14.09 1.46
N GLU A 50 -15.25 -14.65 2.66
CA GLU A 50 -16.36 -15.57 2.93
C GLU A 50 -17.74 -14.97 2.63
N ALA A 51 -17.93 -13.67 2.90
CA ALA A 51 -19.21 -12.99 2.66
C ALA A 51 -19.43 -12.68 1.17
N GLY A 52 -18.35 -12.55 0.39
CA GLY A 52 -18.38 -12.37 -1.06
C GLY A 52 -18.30 -13.67 -1.86
N ASP A 53 -18.03 -14.81 -1.20
CA ASP A 53 -17.81 -16.14 -1.81
C ASP A 53 -16.72 -16.14 -2.89
N GLN A 54 -15.62 -15.41 -2.65
CA GLN A 54 -14.55 -15.24 -3.63
C GLN A 54 -13.16 -15.09 -3.02
N CYS A 55 -12.12 -15.51 -3.76
CA CYS A 55 -10.74 -15.19 -3.43
C CYS A 55 -10.47 -13.69 -3.61
N VAL A 56 -9.63 -13.13 -2.75
CA VAL A 56 -9.12 -11.77 -2.86
C VAL A 56 -7.60 -11.80 -2.81
N GLU A 57 -6.97 -10.93 -3.59
CA GLU A 57 -5.53 -10.97 -3.77
C GLU A 57 -4.93 -9.59 -4.06
N ILE A 58 -3.71 -9.40 -3.60
CA ILE A 58 -2.82 -8.29 -3.92
C ILE A 58 -1.51 -8.93 -4.36
N PHE A 59 -1.10 -8.73 -5.60
CA PHE A 59 0.15 -9.24 -6.14
C PHE A 59 0.97 -8.13 -6.77
N ASP A 60 2.25 -8.40 -7.03
CA ASP A 60 3.19 -7.50 -7.71
C ASP A 60 3.26 -6.09 -7.08
N VAL A 61 3.24 -6.02 -5.75
CA VAL A 61 3.35 -4.74 -5.03
C VAL A 61 4.73 -4.13 -5.31
N THR A 62 4.72 -3.02 -6.02
CA THR A 62 5.91 -2.25 -6.38
C THR A 62 5.76 -0.79 -5.96
N SER A 63 6.89 -0.15 -5.69
CA SER A 63 6.92 1.25 -5.26
C SER A 63 8.12 1.97 -5.85
N GLU A 64 7.93 3.24 -6.19
CA GLU A 64 9.00 4.14 -6.59
C GLU A 64 8.92 5.45 -5.80
N PHE A 65 10.06 6.10 -5.59
CA PHE A 65 10.11 7.48 -5.10
C PHE A 65 10.23 8.44 -6.27
N CYS A 66 9.28 9.37 -6.38
CA CYS A 66 9.35 10.48 -7.31
C CYS A 66 9.71 11.78 -6.56
N LYS A 67 10.73 12.50 -7.03
CA LYS A 67 10.99 13.87 -6.54
C LYS A 67 9.83 14.76 -6.94
N VAL A 68 9.21 15.38 -5.94
CA VAL A 68 8.17 16.37 -6.20
C VAL A 68 8.81 17.75 -6.12
N ALA A 69 8.49 18.62 -7.08
CA ALA A 69 8.94 20.01 -7.03
C ALA A 69 8.56 20.60 -5.67
N SER A 70 9.54 21.21 -4.99
CA SER A 70 9.29 21.93 -3.76
C SER A 70 8.29 23.04 -4.05
N ALA A 71 7.15 23.04 -3.36
CA ALA A 71 6.32 24.23 -3.33
C ALA A 71 7.20 25.38 -2.79
N PRO A 72 7.21 26.57 -3.41
CA PRO A 72 7.98 27.69 -2.91
C PRO A 72 7.61 27.91 -1.45
N HIS A 73 8.62 27.91 -0.58
CA HIS A 73 8.41 28.29 0.82
C HIS A 73 7.90 29.73 0.83
N LYS A 74 6.68 29.92 1.35
CA LYS A 74 6.11 31.24 1.58
C LYS A 74 6.76 31.88 2.81
#